data_AF-A0AAN8J4Y0-F1
#
_entry.id   AF-A0AAN8J4Y0-F1
#
_cell.length_a   1.000
_cell.length_b   1.000
_cell.length_c   1.000
_cell.angle_alpha   90.00
_cell.angle_beta   90.00
_cell.angle_gamma   90.00
#
_symmetry.space_group_name_H-M   'P 1'
#
loop_
_entity.id
_entity.type
_entity.pdbx_description
1 polymer ?
#
loop_
_entity_poly.entity_id
_entity_poly.type
_entity_poly.pdbx_seq_one_letter_code
_entity_poly.pdbx_strand_id
1 'polypeptide(L)'
;MIVKGGSLGKGTAVRRTADLDLVVFFNGYSTMEEFIEEKKKPGGILDQFSDYLTAEDIDSKHWIAESRSGPFHITLNMESTETKYDIKVEILPAINVIGRNIYEGCNMDPVYVNMARESHDTREHYSPCLVQKQRQFVRGQSSEVKNLIKLIKYWKNENDLEIKSYMCELLAIHVTRQGFSNMRSEFLSVLDLLVNYDSLRITFDEFYQPLKWEKYFPKAPYVIDPASPFQNTCMENITAAEKKKIESCAMNTRTCLSL
;
A
#
# COMPACT_ATOMS: atom_id res chain seq x y z
N MET A 1 3.62 -11.61 -15.91
CA MET A 1 3.46 -10.13 -16.12
C MET A 1 4.12 -9.42 -14.95
N ILE A 2 4.78 -8.27 -15.17
CA ILE A 2 5.39 -7.48 -14.08
C ILE A 2 4.72 -6.11 -14.00
N VAL A 3 4.29 -5.70 -12.81
CA VAL A 3 3.68 -4.39 -12.55
C VAL A 3 4.53 -3.60 -11.56
N LYS A 4 4.81 -2.34 -11.90
CA LYS A 4 5.49 -1.39 -11.01
C LYS A 4 4.47 -0.73 -10.08
N GLY A 5 4.48 -1.12 -8.82
CA GLY A 5 3.78 -0.52 -7.69
C GLY A 5 4.68 0.43 -6.89
N GLY A 6 4.46 0.51 -5.58
CA GLY A 6 5.17 1.42 -4.69
C GLY A 6 4.97 2.90 -5.02
N SER A 7 5.62 3.76 -4.25
CA SER A 7 5.53 5.21 -4.45
C SER A 7 6.10 5.67 -5.80
N LEU A 8 7.09 4.97 -6.35
CA LEU A 8 7.60 5.23 -7.70
C LEU A 8 6.59 4.85 -8.80
N GLY A 9 5.90 3.71 -8.70
CA GLY A 9 4.90 3.28 -9.69
C GLY A 9 3.62 4.14 -9.69
N LYS A 10 3.26 4.67 -8.51
CA LYS A 10 2.12 5.58 -8.29
C LYS A 10 2.44 7.04 -8.60
N GLY A 11 3.71 7.45 -8.56
CA GLY A 11 4.15 8.84 -8.76
C GLY A 11 4.10 9.71 -7.50
N THR A 12 4.18 9.08 -6.33
CA THR A 12 4.09 9.68 -4.98
C THR A 12 5.41 9.56 -4.20
N ALA A 13 6.51 9.28 -4.90
CA ALA A 13 7.84 9.17 -4.32
C ALA A 13 8.28 10.50 -3.67
N VAL A 14 8.84 10.38 -2.47
CA VAL A 14 9.50 11.47 -1.74
C VAL A 14 11.00 11.15 -1.70
N ARG A 15 11.84 12.17 -1.80
CA ARG A 15 13.30 11.98 -1.83
C ARG A 15 13.76 11.18 -0.60
N ARG A 16 14.67 10.22 -0.79
CA ARG A 16 15.23 9.30 0.24
C ARG A 16 14.25 8.32 0.89
N THR A 17 12.97 8.37 0.56
CA THR A 17 11.94 7.44 1.07
C THR A 17 11.11 6.85 -0.06
N ALA A 18 11.72 6.81 -1.25
CA ALA A 18 11.14 6.21 -2.42
C ALA A 18 11.25 4.68 -2.31
N ASP A 19 10.18 4.02 -2.70
CA ASP A 19 10.02 2.57 -2.70
C ASP A 19 9.46 2.15 -4.06
N LEU A 20 9.86 0.95 -4.49
CA LEU A 20 9.40 0.32 -5.70
C LEU A 20 8.91 -1.09 -5.40
N ASP A 21 7.62 -1.31 -5.54
CA ASP A 21 7.08 -2.67 -5.52
C ASP A 21 7.11 -3.23 -6.94
N LEU A 22 7.78 -4.35 -7.15
CA LEU A 22 7.73 -5.13 -8.37
C LEU A 22 6.82 -6.33 -8.16
N VAL A 23 5.58 -6.21 -8.61
CA VAL A 23 4.61 -7.30 -8.51
C VAL A 23 4.75 -8.22 -9.71
N VAL A 24 5.15 -9.46 -9.47
CA VAL A 24 5.36 -10.47 -10.51
C VAL A 24 4.20 -11.47 -10.49
N PHE A 25 3.42 -11.45 -11.57
CA PHE A 25 2.26 -12.33 -11.73
C PHE A 25 2.65 -13.67 -12.32
N PHE A 26 2.35 -14.71 -11.56
CA PHE A 26 2.49 -16.12 -11.90
C PHE A 26 1.19 -16.68 -12.48
N ASN A 27 1.36 -17.58 -13.43
CA ASN A 27 0.28 -18.42 -13.98
C ASN A 27 0.44 -19.84 -13.44
N GLY A 28 -0.61 -20.66 -13.57
CA GLY A 28 -0.56 -22.08 -13.21
C GLY A 28 -1.13 -22.42 -11.83
N TYR A 29 -1.47 -21.42 -11.03
CA TYR A 29 -2.13 -21.60 -9.73
C TYR A 29 -3.64 -21.33 -9.86
N SER A 30 -4.45 -22.25 -9.35
CA SER A 30 -5.92 -22.16 -9.40
C SER A 30 -6.52 -21.50 -8.17
N THR A 31 -5.85 -21.59 -7.02
CA THR A 31 -6.32 -20.99 -5.76
C THR A 31 -5.21 -20.21 -5.06
N MET A 32 -5.59 -19.35 -4.11
CA MET A 32 -4.61 -18.61 -3.33
C MET A 32 -3.85 -19.52 -2.36
N GLU A 33 -4.49 -20.57 -1.83
CA GLU A 33 -3.88 -21.56 -0.95
C GLU A 33 -2.73 -22.27 -1.66
N GLU A 34 -2.97 -22.77 -2.88
CA GLU A 34 -1.95 -23.43 -3.70
C GLU A 34 -0.73 -22.51 -3.90
N PHE A 35 -0.99 -21.23 -4.16
CA PHE A 35 0.07 -20.24 -4.34
C PHE A 35 0.79 -19.89 -3.03
N ILE A 36 0.10 -19.90 -1.89
CA ILE A 36 0.72 -19.70 -0.58
C ILE A 36 1.62 -20.88 -0.23
N GLU A 37 1.18 -22.11 -0.47
CA GLU A 37 2.00 -23.31 -0.27
C GLU A 37 3.27 -23.26 -1.13
N GLU A 38 3.13 -22.86 -2.39
CA GLU A 38 4.26 -22.70 -3.30
C GLU A 38 5.28 -21.64 -2.81
N LYS A 39 4.81 -20.51 -2.27
CA LYS A 39 5.69 -19.48 -1.72
C LYS A 39 6.45 -19.94 -0.48
N LYS A 40 5.84 -20.82 0.34
CA LYS A 40 6.38 -21.26 1.63
C LYS A 40 7.25 -22.52 1.54
N LYS A 41 7.12 -23.30 0.47
CA LYS A 41 7.88 -24.56 0.34
C LYS A 41 9.37 -24.28 0.08
N PRO A 42 10.29 -25.07 0.67
CA PRO A 42 11.70 -25.04 0.29
C PRO A 42 11.89 -25.34 -1.21
N GLY A 43 12.71 -24.55 -1.90
CA GLY A 43 12.87 -24.60 -3.35
C GLY A 43 11.67 -24.06 -4.14
N GLY A 44 10.73 -23.38 -3.47
CA GLY A 44 9.57 -22.73 -4.08
C GLY A 44 9.92 -21.47 -4.85
N ILE A 45 8.90 -20.71 -5.24
CA ILE A 45 9.06 -19.51 -6.09
C ILE A 45 10.04 -18.49 -5.48
N LEU A 46 9.96 -18.25 -4.17
CA LEU A 46 10.81 -17.25 -3.50
C LEU A 46 12.27 -17.68 -3.46
N ASP A 47 12.54 -18.96 -3.19
CA ASP A 47 13.91 -19.51 -3.22
C ASP A 47 14.47 -19.44 -4.64
N GLN A 48 13.68 -19.85 -5.64
CA GLN A 48 14.09 -19.77 -7.05
C GLN A 48 14.43 -18.34 -7.45
N PHE A 49 13.61 -17.35 -7.09
CA PHE A 49 13.95 -15.96 -7.35
C PHE A 49 15.21 -15.52 -6.62
N SER A 50 15.40 -15.93 -5.37
CA SER A 50 16.61 -15.59 -4.61
C SER A 50 17.86 -16.18 -5.27
N ASP A 51 17.75 -17.37 -5.85
CA ASP A 51 18.84 -18.03 -6.59
C ASP A 51 19.13 -17.31 -7.92
N TYR A 52 18.11 -16.80 -8.61
CA TYR A 52 18.27 -16.06 -9.87
C TYR A 52 18.65 -14.59 -9.70
N LEU A 53 18.34 -13.97 -8.55
CA LEU A 53 18.62 -12.57 -8.24
C LEU A 53 19.73 -12.49 -7.22
N THR A 54 20.92 -12.90 -7.63
CA THR A 54 22.10 -12.71 -6.80
C THR A 54 22.50 -11.23 -6.80
N ALA A 55 23.09 -10.77 -5.69
CA ALA A 55 23.65 -9.43 -5.60
C ALA A 55 24.66 -9.18 -6.75
N GLU A 56 25.45 -10.19 -7.11
CA GLU A 56 26.46 -10.11 -8.18
C GLU A 56 25.85 -9.86 -9.57
N ASP A 57 24.66 -10.40 -9.85
CA ASP A 57 23.96 -10.18 -11.13
C ASP A 57 23.39 -8.77 -11.26
N ILE A 58 23.11 -8.11 -10.13
CA ILE A 58 22.49 -6.78 -10.05
C ILE A 58 23.56 -5.70 -9.89
N ASP A 59 24.66 -6.04 -9.20
CA ASP A 59 25.83 -5.20 -9.04
C ASP A 59 26.31 -4.76 -10.42
N SER A 60 26.34 -3.45 -10.59
CA SER A 60 26.80 -2.82 -11.81
C SER A 60 27.80 -1.75 -11.43
N LYS A 61 28.44 -1.16 -12.45
CA LYS A 61 29.33 -0.01 -12.24
C LYS A 61 28.67 1.10 -11.38
N HIS A 62 27.34 1.22 -11.44
CA HIS A 62 26.58 2.33 -10.87
C HIS A 62 25.73 1.95 -9.65
N TRP A 63 25.56 0.65 -9.35
CA TRP A 63 24.66 0.17 -8.30
C TRP A 63 25.27 -0.99 -7.54
N ILE A 64 25.11 -0.97 -6.22
CA ILE A 64 25.38 -2.10 -5.33
C ILE A 64 24.04 -2.59 -4.79
N ALA A 65 23.81 -3.90 -4.78
CA ALA A 65 22.57 -4.50 -4.33
C ALA A 65 22.78 -5.50 -3.19
N GLU A 66 21.91 -5.45 -2.18
CA GLU A 66 21.77 -6.51 -1.18
C GLU A 66 20.39 -7.14 -1.32
N SER A 67 20.35 -8.46 -1.52
CA SER A 67 19.12 -9.24 -1.60
C SER A 67 18.83 -9.96 -0.30
N ARG A 68 17.57 -9.91 0.16
CA ARG A 68 17.06 -10.66 1.31
C ARG A 68 15.73 -11.32 0.96
N SER A 69 15.67 -12.64 1.12
CA SER A 69 14.42 -13.39 1.00
C SER A 69 13.66 -13.38 2.32
N GLY A 70 12.39 -12.99 2.27
CA GLY A 70 11.44 -13.09 3.37
C GLY A 70 10.36 -14.14 3.08
N PRO A 71 9.45 -14.41 4.03
CA PRO A 71 8.43 -15.45 3.88
C PRO A 71 7.41 -15.19 2.76
N PHE A 72 7.31 -13.95 2.27
CA PHE A 72 6.28 -13.54 1.30
C PHE A 72 6.80 -12.71 0.12
N HIS A 73 8.03 -12.21 0.20
CA HIS A 73 8.60 -11.30 -0.78
C HIS A 73 10.13 -11.30 -0.69
N ILE A 74 10.76 -10.77 -1.73
CA ILE A 74 12.21 -10.51 -1.74
C ILE A 74 12.42 -9.01 -1.64
N THR A 75 13.32 -8.59 -0.77
CA THR A 75 13.77 -7.21 -0.68
C THR A 75 15.12 -7.06 -1.35
N LEU A 76 15.24 -6.12 -2.28
CA LEU A 76 16.51 -5.66 -2.83
C LEU A 76 16.75 -4.23 -2.32
N ASN A 77 17.83 -4.04 -1.57
CA ASN A 77 18.31 -2.70 -1.23
C ASN A 77 19.38 -2.33 -2.25
N MET A 78 19.14 -1.29 -3.04
CA MET A 78 20.09 -0.84 -4.06
C MET A 78 20.63 0.54 -3.72
N GLU A 79 21.95 0.68 -3.65
CA GLU A 79 22.66 1.94 -3.42
C GLU A 79 23.38 2.39 -4.69
N SER A 80 23.17 3.64 -5.08
CA SER A 80 23.90 4.24 -6.20
C SER A 80 25.31 4.65 -5.78
N THR A 81 26.32 4.13 -6.49
CA THR A 81 27.75 4.42 -6.23
C THR A 81 28.13 5.86 -6.58
N GLU A 82 27.32 6.55 -7.38
CA GLU A 82 27.58 7.92 -7.85
C GLU A 82 26.80 8.98 -7.07
N THR A 83 25.54 8.68 -6.74
CA THR A 83 24.61 9.70 -6.24
C THR A 83 24.26 9.52 -4.76
N LYS A 84 24.77 8.47 -4.08
CA LYS A 84 24.38 8.09 -2.70
C LYS A 84 22.87 8.05 -2.52
N TYR A 85 22.19 7.55 -3.55
CA TYR A 85 20.74 7.43 -3.58
C TYR A 85 20.39 5.97 -3.37
N ASP A 86 19.58 5.72 -2.34
CA ASP A 86 19.17 4.37 -1.98
C ASP A 86 17.73 4.15 -2.42
N ILE A 87 17.47 2.98 -2.99
CA ILE A 87 16.14 2.53 -3.35
C ILE A 87 15.90 1.15 -2.76
N LYS A 88 14.78 1.02 -2.05
CA LYS A 88 14.25 -0.26 -1.62
C LYS A 88 13.31 -0.78 -2.70
N VAL A 89 13.59 -1.97 -3.22
CA VAL A 89 12.72 -2.67 -4.17
C VAL A 89 12.15 -3.91 -3.50
N GLU A 90 10.83 -4.03 -3.47
CA GLU A 90 10.14 -5.22 -2.95
C GLU A 90 9.57 -6.02 -4.12
N ILE A 91 10.03 -7.26 -4.29
CA ILE A 91 9.52 -8.18 -5.30
C ILE A 91 8.41 -9.01 -4.67
N LEU A 92 7.19 -8.81 -5.13
CA LEU A 92 5.98 -9.41 -4.58
C LEU A 92 5.41 -10.43 -5.58
N PRO A 93 5.49 -11.74 -5.31
CA PRO A 93 4.79 -12.72 -6.11
C PRO A 93 3.28 -12.55 -5.96
N ALA A 94 2.59 -12.53 -7.10
CA ALA A 94 1.13 -12.46 -7.19
C ALA A 94 0.62 -13.50 -8.18
N ILE A 95 -0.67 -13.78 -8.13
CA ILE A 95 -1.36 -14.58 -9.14
C ILE A 95 -2.51 -13.76 -9.72
N ASN A 96 -2.82 -13.99 -10.99
CA ASN A 96 -4.10 -13.54 -11.51
C ASN A 96 -5.13 -14.56 -11.07
N VAL A 97 -5.87 -14.29 -10.00
CA VAL A 97 -6.87 -15.22 -9.50
C VAL A 97 -7.98 -15.30 -10.54
N ILE A 98 -7.92 -16.33 -11.39
CA ILE A 98 -8.96 -16.62 -12.39
C ILE A 98 -10.16 -17.16 -11.62
N GLY A 99 -11.05 -16.27 -11.20
CA GLY A 99 -12.37 -16.68 -10.79
C GLY A 99 -13.14 -17.14 -12.03
N ARG A 100 -13.54 -18.42 -12.06
CA ARG A 100 -14.68 -18.80 -12.90
C ARG A 100 -15.81 -17.84 -12.54
N ASN A 101 -16.47 -17.24 -13.53
CA ASN A 101 -17.71 -16.48 -13.29
C ASN A 101 -18.78 -17.47 -12.84
N ILE A 102 -18.81 -17.81 -11.55
CA ILE A 102 -19.76 -18.78 -10.99
C ILE A 102 -21.13 -18.14 -10.74
N TYR A 103 -21.25 -16.83 -10.98
CA TYR A 103 -22.48 -16.07 -10.84
C TYR A 103 -22.74 -15.30 -12.13
N GLU A 104 -23.36 -15.97 -13.11
CA GLU A 104 -24.03 -15.27 -14.21
C GLU A 104 -25.01 -14.25 -13.60
N GLY A 105 -24.77 -12.95 -13.86
CA GLY A 105 -25.59 -11.83 -13.35
C GLY A 105 -25.02 -11.07 -12.14
N CYS A 106 -23.88 -11.47 -11.58
CA CYS A 106 -23.18 -10.71 -10.55
C CYS A 106 -22.20 -9.69 -11.17
N ASN A 107 -22.47 -8.39 -11.01
CA ASN A 107 -21.56 -7.31 -11.43
C ASN A 107 -20.30 -7.15 -10.54
N MET A 108 -20.02 -8.09 -9.62
CA MET A 108 -18.82 -8.02 -8.77
C MET A 108 -17.67 -8.77 -9.42
N ASP A 109 -16.49 -8.16 -9.39
CA ASP A 109 -15.24 -8.76 -9.84
C ASP A 109 -15.02 -10.12 -9.12
N PRO A 110 -14.78 -11.22 -9.85
CA PRO A 110 -14.63 -12.57 -9.26
C PRO A 110 -13.58 -12.63 -8.15
N VAL A 111 -12.56 -11.77 -8.20
CA VAL A 111 -11.53 -11.70 -7.15
C VAL A 111 -12.13 -11.42 -5.78
N TYR A 112 -13.12 -10.53 -5.66
CA TYR A 112 -13.74 -10.18 -4.39
C TYR A 112 -14.65 -11.29 -3.86
N VAL A 113 -15.26 -12.05 -4.77
CA VAL A 113 -16.07 -13.23 -4.42
C VAL A 113 -15.18 -14.33 -3.83
N ASN A 114 -14.01 -14.58 -4.43
CA ASN A 114 -13.04 -15.53 -3.90
C ASN A 114 -12.53 -15.07 -2.53
N MET A 115 -12.05 -13.83 -2.42
CA MET A 115 -11.62 -13.25 -1.14
C MET A 115 -12.68 -13.39 -0.05
N ALA A 116 -13.97 -13.17 -0.36
CA ALA A 116 -15.05 -13.29 0.63
C ALA A 116 -15.12 -14.67 1.30
N ARG A 117 -14.70 -15.73 0.60
CA ARG A 117 -14.72 -17.13 1.07
C ARG A 117 -13.49 -17.52 1.87
N GLU A 118 -12.40 -16.77 1.73
CA GLU A 118 -11.15 -17.10 2.40
C GLU A 118 -11.12 -16.71 3.88
N SER A 119 -10.17 -17.30 4.61
CA SER A 119 -9.79 -16.84 5.94
C SER A 119 -9.16 -15.44 5.90
N HIS A 120 -9.08 -14.78 7.05
CA HIS A 120 -8.40 -13.49 7.18
C HIS A 120 -6.96 -13.56 6.64
N ASP A 121 -6.17 -14.51 7.13
CA ASP A 121 -4.75 -14.67 6.78
C ASP A 121 -4.53 -14.92 5.29
N THR A 122 -5.43 -15.65 4.64
CA THR A 122 -5.35 -15.91 3.19
C THR A 122 -5.66 -14.64 2.38
N ARG A 123 -6.59 -13.80 2.85
CA ARG A 123 -6.94 -12.54 2.17
C ARG A 123 -5.76 -11.57 2.08
N GLU A 124 -4.86 -11.59 3.06
CA GLU A 124 -3.67 -10.71 3.06
C GLU A 124 -2.79 -10.93 1.80
N HIS A 125 -2.81 -12.14 1.24
CA HIS A 125 -2.04 -12.48 0.03
C HIS A 125 -2.66 -11.96 -1.28
N TYR A 126 -3.88 -11.42 -1.24
CA TYR A 126 -4.53 -10.84 -2.42
C TYR A 126 -4.09 -9.39 -2.68
N SER A 127 -3.50 -8.69 -1.71
CA SER A 127 -3.10 -7.28 -1.88
C SER A 127 -2.17 -7.06 -3.09
N PRO A 128 -1.08 -7.83 -3.29
CA PRO A 128 -0.27 -7.73 -4.51
C PRO A 128 -1.05 -8.00 -5.80
N CYS A 129 -2.04 -8.89 -5.77
CA CYS A 129 -2.87 -9.20 -6.93
C CYS A 129 -3.72 -8.01 -7.38
N LEU A 130 -4.03 -7.09 -6.46
CA LEU A 130 -4.86 -5.90 -6.68
C LEU A 130 -4.04 -4.63 -6.96
N VAL A 131 -2.71 -4.74 -7.09
CA VAL A 131 -1.79 -3.60 -7.28
C VAL A 131 -2.17 -2.69 -8.45
N GLN A 132 -2.76 -3.24 -9.52
CA GLN A 132 -3.17 -2.45 -10.68
C GLN A 132 -4.30 -1.48 -10.32
N LYS A 133 -5.28 -1.93 -9.52
CA LYS A 133 -6.39 -1.10 -9.04
C LYS A 133 -5.90 -0.04 -8.05
N GLN A 134 -5.03 -0.43 -7.09
CA GLN A 134 -4.39 0.53 -6.16
C GLN A 134 -3.59 1.60 -6.91
N ARG A 135 -2.80 1.18 -7.90
CA ARG A 135 -2.03 2.10 -8.74
C ARG A 135 -2.94 3.00 -9.56
N GLN A 136 -4.00 2.47 -10.17
CA GLN A 136 -4.97 3.25 -10.93
C GLN A 136 -5.59 4.34 -10.05
N PHE A 137 -6.00 3.99 -8.83
CA PHE A 137 -6.60 4.92 -7.88
C PHE A 137 -5.70 6.12 -7.56
N VAL A 138 -4.43 5.87 -7.25
CA VAL A 138 -3.49 6.93 -6.84
C VAL A 138 -2.84 7.64 -8.02
N ARG A 139 -2.44 6.89 -9.07
CA ARG A 139 -1.76 7.46 -10.24
C ARG A 139 -2.67 8.37 -11.06
N GLY A 140 -3.98 8.10 -11.07
CA GLY A 140 -4.99 8.91 -11.75
C GLY A 140 -5.22 10.29 -11.14
N GLN A 141 -4.71 10.56 -9.94
CA GLN A 141 -4.91 11.84 -9.25
C GLN A 141 -4.11 12.98 -9.90
N SER A 142 -4.59 14.21 -9.72
CA SER A 142 -3.95 15.41 -10.24
C SER A 142 -2.58 15.69 -9.59
N SER A 143 -1.82 16.64 -10.17
CA SER A 143 -0.53 17.09 -9.61
C SER A 143 -0.69 17.66 -8.20
N GLU A 144 -1.78 18.37 -7.95
CA GLU A 144 -2.07 19.05 -6.68
C GLU A 144 -2.28 18.03 -5.56
N VAL A 145 -3.11 17.01 -5.84
CA VAL A 145 -3.32 15.88 -4.90
C VAL A 145 -2.00 15.15 -4.63
N LYS A 146 -1.19 14.90 -5.67
CA LYS A 146 0.13 14.24 -5.50
C LYS A 146 1.11 15.08 -4.69
N ASN A 147 1.04 16.40 -4.77
CA ASN A 147 1.86 17.29 -3.96
C ASN A 147 1.43 17.24 -2.48
N LEU A 148 0.13 17.22 -2.19
CA LEU A 148 -0.38 17.02 -0.84
C LEU A 148 0.07 15.65 -0.28
N ILE A 149 -0.03 14.58 -1.07
CA ILE A 149 0.47 13.25 -0.69
C ILE A 149 1.95 13.32 -0.29
N LYS A 150 2.79 13.94 -1.12
CA LYS A 150 4.23 14.09 -0.84
C LYS A 150 4.48 14.91 0.42
N LEU A 151 3.70 15.96 0.66
CA LEU A 151 3.78 16.78 1.87
C LEU A 151 3.47 15.97 3.13
N ILE A 152 2.39 15.18 3.14
CA ILE A 152 2.02 14.35 4.29
C ILE A 152 3.07 13.27 4.53
N LYS A 153 3.55 12.62 3.46
CA LYS A 153 4.62 11.62 3.54
C LYS A 153 5.92 12.22 4.10
N TYR A 154 6.30 13.40 3.63
CA TYR A 154 7.45 14.13 4.16
C TYR A 154 7.25 14.44 5.65
N TRP A 155 6.12 15.05 6.02
CA TRP A 155 5.80 15.37 7.40
C TRP A 155 5.87 14.17 8.35
N LYS A 156 5.28 13.02 7.98
CA LYS A 156 5.34 11.83 8.83
C LYS A 156 6.76 11.30 9.00
N ASN A 157 7.60 11.41 7.97
CA ASN A 157 8.97 10.90 7.99
C ASN A 157 9.87 11.81 8.85
N GLU A 158 9.72 13.13 8.74
CA GLU A 158 10.45 14.10 9.57
C GLU A 158 10.08 14.00 11.06
N ASN A 159 8.86 13.53 11.36
CA ASN A 159 8.39 13.29 12.72
C ASN A 159 8.55 11.83 13.18
N ASP A 160 9.17 10.97 12.36
CA ASP A 160 9.40 9.56 12.65
C ASP A 160 8.11 8.81 13.05
N LEU A 161 7.02 9.06 12.32
CA LEU A 161 5.71 8.46 12.61
C LEU A 161 5.51 7.18 11.80
N GLU A 162 5.02 6.13 12.45
CA GLU A 162 4.78 4.81 11.86
C GLU A 162 3.49 4.73 11.03
N ILE A 163 3.09 5.84 10.41
CA ILE A 163 1.92 5.88 9.52
C ILE A 163 2.29 5.22 8.18
N LYS A 164 1.49 4.23 7.76
CA LYS A 164 1.66 3.59 6.44
C LYS A 164 1.56 4.63 5.33
N SER A 165 2.55 4.66 4.42
CA SER A 165 2.56 5.60 3.27
C SER A 165 1.27 5.51 2.44
N TYR A 166 0.71 4.31 2.26
CA TYR A 166 -0.54 4.15 1.53
C TYR A 166 -1.74 4.77 2.26
N MET A 167 -1.78 4.73 3.60
CA MET A 167 -2.82 5.43 4.37
C MET A 167 -2.74 6.95 4.14
N CYS A 168 -1.53 7.53 4.09
CA CYS A 168 -1.34 8.94 3.76
C CYS A 168 -1.87 9.29 2.36
N GLU A 169 -1.65 8.40 1.37
CA GLU A 169 -2.19 8.55 0.02
C GLU A 169 -3.73 8.61 0.04
N LEU A 170 -4.37 7.71 0.80
CA LEU A 170 -5.83 7.66 0.91
C LEU A 170 -6.42 8.85 1.67
N LEU A 171 -5.80 9.28 2.78
CA LEU A 171 -6.24 10.46 3.53
C LEU A 171 -6.18 11.73 2.67
N ALA A 172 -5.09 11.91 1.92
CA ALA A 172 -4.95 13.05 1.01
C ALA A 172 -6.07 13.06 -0.05
N ILE A 173 -6.31 11.93 -0.71
CA ILE A 173 -7.35 11.80 -1.74
C ILE A 173 -8.75 12.01 -1.14
N HIS A 174 -9.01 11.49 0.05
CA HIS A 174 -10.27 11.70 0.74
C HIS A 174 -10.52 13.18 1.03
N VAL A 175 -9.50 13.89 1.56
CA VAL A 175 -9.61 15.31 1.91
C VAL A 175 -9.80 16.18 0.69
N THR A 176 -9.03 15.98 -0.39
CA THR A 176 -9.15 16.83 -1.59
C THR A 176 -10.52 16.71 -2.27
N ARG A 177 -11.20 15.56 -2.15
CA ARG A 177 -12.57 15.37 -2.64
C ARG A 177 -13.62 16.21 -1.91
N GLN A 178 -13.31 16.74 -0.73
CA GLN A 178 -14.23 17.62 0.01
C GLN A 178 -14.24 19.06 -0.53
N GLY A 179 -13.36 19.41 -1.48
CA GLY A 179 -13.41 20.70 -2.19
C GLY A 179 -12.80 21.87 -1.43
N PHE A 180 -11.73 21.65 -0.67
CA PHE A 180 -10.98 22.73 0.00
C PHE A 180 -10.38 23.73 -1.01
N SER A 181 -10.13 24.97 -0.54
CA SER A 181 -9.69 26.06 -1.42
C SER A 181 -8.21 26.05 -1.75
N ASN A 182 -7.37 25.44 -0.90
CA ASN A 182 -5.91 25.37 -1.09
C ASN A 182 -5.24 24.25 -0.28
N MET A 183 -3.98 23.99 -0.59
CA MET A 183 -3.17 22.95 0.05
C MET A 183 -2.98 23.12 1.56
N ARG A 184 -2.95 24.35 2.09
CA ARG A 184 -2.84 24.58 3.55
C ARG A 184 -4.09 24.07 4.25
N SER A 185 -5.28 24.38 3.73
CA SER A 185 -6.54 23.86 4.28
C SER A 185 -6.63 22.34 4.16
N GLU A 186 -6.23 21.77 3.03
CA GLU A 186 -6.22 20.32 2.85
C GLU A 186 -5.27 19.63 3.84
N PHE A 187 -4.06 20.16 4.01
CA PHE A 187 -3.11 19.60 4.96
C PHE A 187 -3.60 19.71 6.40
N LEU A 188 -4.17 20.86 6.80
CA LEU A 188 -4.80 21.02 8.12
C LEU A 188 -5.92 20.00 8.35
N SER A 189 -6.76 19.73 7.35
CA SER A 189 -7.81 18.72 7.45
C SER A 189 -7.29 17.30 7.58
N VAL A 190 -6.17 16.97 6.93
CA VAL A 190 -5.49 15.67 7.17
C VAL A 190 -4.97 15.59 8.60
N LEU A 191 -4.39 16.67 9.14
CA LEU A 191 -3.96 16.69 10.54
C LEU A 191 -5.15 16.52 11.49
N ASP A 192 -6.29 17.16 11.22
CA ASP A 192 -7.52 16.99 12.02
C ASP A 192 -8.03 15.55 12.01
N LEU A 193 -7.94 14.84 10.88
CA LEU A 193 -8.25 13.42 10.78
C LEU A 193 -7.30 12.57 11.65
N LEU A 194 -6.00 12.88 11.69
CA LEU A 194 -5.02 12.17 12.50
C LEU A 194 -5.13 12.48 14.00
N VAL A 195 -5.52 13.71 14.36
CA VAL A 195 -5.86 14.08 15.74
C VAL A 195 -7.05 13.26 16.25
N ASN A 196 -8.00 12.96 15.37
CA ASN A 196 -9.19 12.17 15.68
C ASN A 196 -9.08 10.72 15.16
N TYR A 197 -7.88 10.13 15.21
CA TYR A 197 -7.57 8.84 14.59
C TYR A 197 -8.60 7.74 14.92
N ASP A 198 -9.01 7.59 16.19
CA ASP A 198 -9.99 6.57 16.61
C ASP A 198 -11.37 6.70 15.97
N SER A 199 -11.70 7.90 15.50
CA SER A 199 -12.99 8.19 14.89
C SER A 199 -12.97 8.03 13.37
N LEU A 200 -11.83 7.64 12.78
CA LEU A 200 -11.69 7.48 11.34
C LEU A 200 -12.66 6.44 10.78
N ARG A 201 -13.42 6.86 9.78
CA ARG A 201 -14.38 6.03 9.04
C ARG A 201 -14.37 6.45 7.58
N ILE A 202 -13.41 5.94 6.82
CA ILE A 202 -13.21 6.31 5.41
C ILE A 202 -13.33 5.08 4.52
N THR A 203 -14.20 5.19 3.52
CA THR A 203 -14.41 4.20 2.46
C THR A 203 -14.39 4.88 1.09
N PHE A 204 -14.29 4.04 0.06
CA PHE A 204 -14.17 4.42 -1.33
C PHE A 204 -15.01 3.43 -2.17
N ASP A 205 -15.55 3.87 -3.30
CA ASP A 205 -16.56 3.14 -4.08
C ASP A 205 -16.16 2.87 -5.55
N GLU A 206 -14.88 3.06 -5.90
CA GLU A 206 -14.38 2.99 -7.28
C GLU A 206 -14.39 1.59 -7.87
N PHE A 207 -14.06 0.56 -7.07
CA PHE A 207 -13.88 -0.81 -7.56
C PHE A 207 -14.87 -1.82 -6.96
N TYR A 208 -15.55 -1.46 -5.88
CA TYR A 208 -16.56 -2.28 -5.23
C TYR A 208 -17.58 -1.39 -4.50
N GLN A 209 -18.78 -1.92 -4.24
CA GLN A 209 -19.82 -1.19 -3.52
C GLN A 209 -19.59 -1.25 -1.99
N PRO A 210 -19.40 -0.11 -1.29
CA PRO A 210 -19.04 -0.08 0.14
C PRO A 210 -20.03 -0.80 1.07
N LEU A 211 -21.33 -0.61 0.84
CA LEU A 211 -22.41 -1.08 1.73
C LEU A 211 -22.44 -2.61 1.95
N LYS A 212 -21.84 -3.40 1.06
CA LYS A 212 -21.78 -4.87 1.22
C LYS A 212 -20.66 -5.33 2.16
N TRP A 213 -19.63 -4.50 2.35
CA TRP A 213 -18.37 -4.88 3.00
C TRP A 213 -18.14 -4.21 4.35
N GLU A 214 -18.91 -3.18 4.70
CA GLU A 214 -18.86 -2.53 6.01
C GLU A 214 -19.03 -3.50 7.19
N LYS A 215 -19.71 -4.64 7.00
CA LYS A 215 -19.84 -5.70 8.00
C LYS A 215 -18.50 -6.30 8.46
N TYR A 216 -17.45 -6.21 7.65
CA TYR A 216 -16.10 -6.69 7.99
C TYR A 216 -15.35 -5.70 8.91
N PHE A 217 -15.80 -4.44 8.97
CA PHE A 217 -15.20 -3.38 9.79
C PHE A 217 -16.26 -2.67 10.65
N PRO A 218 -16.89 -3.37 11.62
CA PRO A 218 -17.97 -2.81 12.43
C PRO A 218 -17.51 -1.69 13.38
N LYS A 219 -16.20 -1.58 13.64
CA LYS A 219 -15.62 -0.62 14.59
C LYS A 219 -14.56 0.23 13.90
N ALA A 220 -14.55 1.51 14.26
CA ALA A 220 -13.46 2.41 13.93
C ALA A 220 -12.20 2.03 14.73
N PRO A 221 -11.00 2.45 14.28
CA PRO A 221 -10.74 3.23 13.08
C PRO A 221 -10.62 2.39 11.82
N TYR A 222 -11.15 2.90 10.71
CA TYR A 222 -10.89 2.30 9.40
C TYR A 222 -10.70 3.33 8.29
N VAL A 223 -9.74 3.00 7.42
CA VAL A 223 -9.54 3.61 6.10
C VAL A 223 -9.40 2.43 5.14
N ILE A 224 -10.51 2.07 4.48
CA ILE A 224 -10.55 0.85 3.67
C ILE A 224 -9.83 1.08 2.34
N ASP A 225 -9.02 0.10 1.92
CA ASP A 225 -8.34 0.16 0.63
C ASP A 225 -9.36 0.22 -0.52
N PRO A 226 -9.35 1.26 -1.38
CA PRO A 226 -10.27 1.36 -2.52
C PRO A 226 -10.17 0.14 -3.46
N ALA A 227 -9.03 -0.55 -3.52
CA ALA A 227 -8.86 -1.73 -4.35
C ALA A 227 -9.27 -3.03 -3.66
N SER A 228 -9.31 -3.08 -2.32
CA SER A 228 -9.55 -4.29 -1.53
C SER A 228 -10.57 -4.04 -0.41
N PRO A 229 -11.81 -4.55 -0.51
CA PRO A 229 -12.86 -4.32 0.49
C PRO A 229 -12.61 -5.02 1.83
N PHE A 230 -11.55 -5.81 1.95
CA PHE A 230 -11.19 -6.58 3.15
C PHE A 230 -9.90 -6.07 3.80
N GLN A 231 -9.32 -4.99 3.28
CA GLN A 231 -8.08 -4.44 3.80
C GLN A 231 -8.33 -3.12 4.51
N ASN A 232 -8.12 -3.11 5.83
CA ASN A 232 -7.98 -1.86 6.57
C ASN A 232 -6.55 -1.35 6.41
N THR A 233 -6.39 -0.10 5.97
CA THR A 233 -5.07 0.53 5.85
C THR A 233 -4.64 1.23 7.14
N CYS A 234 -5.54 1.34 8.12
CA CYS A 234 -5.16 1.72 9.47
C CYS A 234 -4.10 0.77 10.03
N MET A 235 -3.44 1.22 11.09
CA MET A 235 -2.34 0.50 11.71
C MET A 235 -2.93 -0.54 12.67
N GLU A 236 -3.15 -1.77 12.18
CA GLU A 236 -3.77 -2.86 12.94
C GLU A 236 -3.02 -3.24 14.23
N ASN A 237 -1.74 -2.88 14.34
CA ASN A 237 -0.89 -3.16 15.51
C ASN A 237 -0.21 -1.90 16.10
N ILE A 238 -0.77 -0.70 15.89
CA ILE A 238 -0.17 0.51 16.47
C ILE A 238 -0.20 0.48 17.99
N THR A 239 0.93 0.83 18.61
CA THR A 239 1.00 0.96 20.07
C THR A 239 0.27 2.22 20.54
N ALA A 240 -0.27 2.20 21.77
CA ALA A 240 -0.89 3.40 22.35
C ALA A 240 0.08 4.59 22.42
N ALA A 241 1.38 4.32 22.59
CA ALA A 241 2.44 5.33 22.58
C ALA A 241 2.59 5.98 21.20
N GLU A 242 2.66 5.17 20.14
CA GLU A 242 2.81 5.67 18.78
C GLU A 242 1.57 6.47 18.35
N LYS A 243 0.37 6.02 18.73
CA LYS A 243 -0.85 6.77 18.44
C LYS A 243 -0.86 8.13 19.14
N LYS A 244 -0.45 8.18 20.41
CA LYS A 244 -0.31 9.46 21.13
C LYS A 244 0.76 10.37 20.50
N LYS A 245 1.85 9.79 19.98
CA LYS A 245 2.90 10.52 19.23
C LYS A 245 2.30 11.18 17.98
N ILE A 246 1.55 10.41 17.18
CA ILE A 246 0.85 10.91 15.98
C ILE A 246 -0.11 12.04 16.33
N GLU A 247 -1.00 11.84 17.31
CA GLU A 247 -1.97 12.85 17.73
C GLU A 247 -1.27 14.14 18.18
N SER A 248 -0.23 14.02 19.01
CA SER A 248 0.52 15.19 19.53
C SER A 248 1.26 15.93 18.41
N CYS A 249 1.94 15.21 17.52
CA CYS A 249 2.62 15.80 16.36
C CYS A 249 1.62 16.51 15.43
N ALA A 250 0.46 15.90 15.19
CA ALA A 250 -0.60 16.49 14.37
C ALA A 250 -1.16 17.77 15.02
N MET A 251 -1.50 17.74 16.31
CA MET A 251 -1.98 18.92 17.06
C MET A 251 -0.96 20.06 17.05
N ASN A 252 0.32 19.76 17.31
CA ASN A 252 1.38 20.77 17.33
C ASN A 252 1.57 21.41 15.95
N THR A 253 1.67 20.58 14.89
CA THR A 253 1.84 21.06 13.51
C THR A 253 0.65 21.93 13.10
N ARG A 254 -0.57 21.49 13.42
CA ARG A 254 -1.81 22.22 13.14
C ARG A 254 -1.84 23.58 13.82
N THR A 255 -1.41 23.65 15.08
CA THR A 255 -1.35 24.89 15.86
C THR A 255 -0.36 25.88 15.23
N CYS A 256 0.84 25.42 14.86
CA CYS A 256 1.84 26.24 14.18
C CYS A 256 1.34 26.79 12.82
N LEU A 257 0.58 25.98 12.08
CA LEU A 257 -0.01 26.36 10.79
C LEU A 257 -1.35 27.09 10.92
N SER A 258 -1.82 27.42 12.12
CA SER A 258 -3.01 28.26 12.34
C SER A 258 -2.66 29.69 12.73
N LEU A 259 -1.38 29.95 13.03
CA LEU A 259 -0.79 31.29 13.19
C LEU A 259 -0.47 31.90 11.82
#